data_AF-A0AAN0MAR0-F1
#
_entry.id   AF-A0AAN0MAR0-F1
#
_cell.length_a   1.000
_cell.length_b   1.000
_cell.length_c   1.000
_cell.angle_alpha   90.00
_cell.angle_beta   90.00
_cell.angle_gamma   90.00
#
_symmetry.space_group_name_H-M   'P 1'
#
loop_
_entity.id
_entity.type
_entity.pdbx_description
1 polymer ?
#
loop_
_entity_poly.entity_id
_entity_poly.type
_entity_poly.pdbx_seq_one_letter_code
_entity_poly.pdbx_strand_id
1 'polypeptide(L)'
;MAQMTFELTDLVGVIVTVTELEDGSLQFALKVDESLGTIGDLNALYFDLADETLIDGLTVTGVDVTGEKFAEDKVTKIDSFTNINGEVVNEYGKFDAGIQLGTSGMAKDDIQETTFILSHNTEALTLDDIMSQDFAVRLTSVGEIDGARDGSLKIGGTASDAPDAPEDPEQPEDPEGPTSANTANNDAMTVFEFEGFSTDGSTDLLESGLLSILENDTTTDGTDTFIYNGDVTGVNGDTNAVAQIVEGSNGGQLIVYADGTVDFSANGEFNALAEFESAQTSFDYEIEGGSTATIDVTVLGISLGGIGDDILI
;
A
#
# COMPACT_ATOMS: atom_id res chain seq x y z
N MET A 1 7.92 15.63 17.15
CA MET A 1 7.82 16.69 16.14
C MET A 1 6.70 16.29 15.21
N ALA A 2 5.88 17.22 14.71
CA ALA A 2 4.87 16.84 13.72
C ALA A 2 5.57 16.56 12.39
N GLN A 3 5.07 15.59 11.64
CA GLN A 3 5.59 15.26 10.31
C GLN A 3 4.44 14.98 9.35
N MET A 4 4.74 14.98 8.06
CA MET A 4 3.82 14.64 6.99
C MET A 4 4.58 13.83 5.94
N THR A 5 4.02 12.71 5.53
CA THR A 5 4.61 11.85 4.51
C THR A 5 3.64 11.63 3.34
N PHE A 6 4.16 11.70 2.12
CA PHE A 6 3.40 11.42 0.90
C PHE A 6 4.32 10.92 -0.21
N GLU A 7 3.74 10.33 -1.24
CA GLU A 7 4.48 9.76 -2.37
C GLU A 7 4.16 10.50 -3.68
N LEU A 8 5.19 10.72 -4.49
CA LEU A 8 5.07 11.14 -5.88
C LEU A 8 5.42 9.96 -6.78
N THR A 9 4.42 9.41 -7.45
CA THR A 9 4.55 8.12 -8.16
C THR A 9 4.26 8.23 -9.65
N ASP A 10 5.16 7.70 -10.47
CA ASP A 10 4.96 7.37 -11.88
C ASP A 10 5.81 6.11 -12.19
N LEU A 11 6.69 6.13 -13.18
CA LEU A 11 7.62 5.04 -13.45
C LEU A 11 8.56 4.76 -12.26
N VAL A 12 8.93 5.80 -11.51
CA VAL A 12 9.70 5.77 -10.27
C VAL A 12 8.83 6.34 -9.15
N GLY A 13 8.90 5.79 -7.94
CA GLY A 13 8.29 6.37 -6.75
C GLY A 13 9.28 7.25 -5.98
N VAL A 14 8.81 8.37 -5.41
CA VAL A 14 9.60 9.20 -4.49
C VAL A 14 8.76 9.51 -3.26
N ILE A 15 9.23 9.03 -2.11
CA ILE A 15 8.66 9.33 -0.80
C ILE A 15 9.23 10.67 -0.32
N VAL A 16 8.34 11.58 0.07
CA VAL A 16 8.69 12.87 0.65
C VAL A 16 8.15 12.92 2.07
N THR A 17 9.05 13.09 3.04
CA THR A 17 8.70 13.33 4.44
C THR A 17 9.11 14.75 4.83
N VAL A 18 8.18 15.49 5.41
CA VAL A 18 8.42 16.85 5.92
C VAL A 18 8.19 16.89 7.42
N THR A 19 9.18 17.37 8.18
CA THR A 19 9.12 17.43 9.65
C THR A 19 9.22 18.87 10.13
N GLU A 20 8.31 19.28 11.02
CA GLU A 20 8.39 20.54 11.76
C GLU A 20 9.47 20.46 12.84
N LEU A 21 10.49 21.31 12.75
CA LEU A 21 11.54 21.40 13.76
C LEU A 21 11.18 22.42 14.85
N GLU A 22 11.74 22.23 16.05
CA GLU A 22 11.50 23.13 17.20
C GLU A 22 11.93 24.58 16.97
N ASP A 23 12.82 24.83 16.01
CA ASP A 23 13.30 26.17 15.65
C ASP A 23 12.40 26.90 14.63
N GLY A 24 11.30 26.27 14.21
CA GLY A 24 10.36 26.81 13.23
C GLY A 24 10.82 26.64 11.78
N SER A 25 11.74 25.73 11.51
CA SER A 25 12.09 25.31 10.14
C SER A 25 11.41 24.00 9.77
N LEU A 26 11.35 23.71 8.46
CA LEU A 26 10.87 22.43 7.93
C LEU A 26 12.05 21.63 7.39
N GLN A 27 12.21 20.40 7.89
CA GLN A 27 13.15 19.44 7.31
C GLN A 27 12.42 18.61 6.24
N PHE A 28 12.94 18.60 5.03
CA PHE A 28 12.47 17.76 3.93
C PHE A 28 13.45 16.59 3.77
N ALA A 29 12.95 15.37 3.84
CA ALA A 29 13.65 14.14 3.47
C ALA A 29 13.00 13.57 2.20
N LEU A 30 13.82 13.26 1.20
CA LEU A 30 13.36 12.65 -0.05
C LEU A 30 14.06 11.31 -0.20
N LYS A 31 13.29 10.29 -0.57
CA LYS A 31 13.80 8.94 -0.81
C LYS A 31 13.15 8.34 -2.05
N VAL A 32 13.97 7.80 -2.94
CA VAL A 32 13.50 7.02 -4.09
C VAL A 32 12.96 5.68 -3.59
N ASP A 33 11.74 5.35 -3.99
CA ASP A 33 11.13 4.05 -3.73
C ASP A 33 11.51 3.05 -4.82
N GLU A 34 12.14 1.96 -4.41
CA GLU A 34 12.60 0.87 -5.28
C GLU A 34 11.49 -0.16 -5.57
N SER A 35 10.32 -0.04 -4.94
CA SER A 35 9.21 -1.01 -5.04
C SER A 35 8.73 -1.24 -6.48
N LEU A 36 8.83 -0.22 -7.34
CA LEU A 36 8.44 -0.28 -8.75
C LEU A 36 9.50 -0.92 -9.66
N GLY A 37 10.65 -1.32 -9.12
CA GLY A 37 11.76 -1.93 -9.86
C GLY A 37 12.56 -0.97 -10.74
N THR A 38 12.23 0.33 -10.72
CA THR A 38 13.01 1.38 -11.40
C THR A 38 13.37 2.50 -10.43
N ILE A 39 14.52 3.12 -10.67
CA ILE A 39 15.09 4.18 -9.83
C ILE A 39 15.54 5.35 -10.70
N GLY A 40 15.78 6.49 -10.06
CA GLY A 40 16.31 7.68 -10.70
C GLY A 40 17.18 8.49 -9.73
N ASP A 41 18.08 9.28 -10.28
CA ASP A 41 18.89 10.24 -9.54
C ASP A 41 18.06 11.50 -9.24
N LEU A 42 17.89 11.84 -7.97
CA LEU A 42 17.15 13.02 -7.50
C LEU A 42 17.87 14.30 -7.90
N ASN A 43 17.22 15.11 -8.74
CA ASN A 43 17.83 16.33 -9.30
C ASN A 43 17.19 17.63 -8.80
N ALA A 44 15.88 17.65 -8.50
CA ALA A 44 15.24 18.79 -7.88
C ALA A 44 13.86 18.48 -7.31
N LEU A 45 13.47 19.22 -6.27
CA LEU A 45 12.09 19.32 -5.78
C LEU A 45 11.52 20.69 -6.13
N TYR A 46 10.24 20.74 -6.49
CA TYR A 46 9.44 21.94 -6.69
C TYR A 46 8.18 21.82 -5.85
N PHE A 47 7.69 22.92 -5.30
CA PHE A 47 6.49 22.91 -4.48
C PHE A 47 5.85 24.29 -4.37
N ASP A 48 4.55 24.29 -4.09
CA ASP A 48 3.75 25.46 -3.75
C ASP A 48 3.65 25.67 -2.25
N LEU A 49 3.41 26.93 -1.87
CA LEU A 49 3.19 27.33 -0.49
C LEU A 49 1.76 27.85 -0.33
N ALA A 50 1.07 27.37 0.69
CA ALA A 50 -0.28 27.82 1.00
C ALA A 50 -0.32 29.31 1.37
N ASP A 51 0.74 29.80 2.04
CA ASP A 51 0.97 31.22 2.29
C ASP A 51 2.14 31.76 1.46
N GLU A 52 1.82 32.24 0.26
CA GLU A 52 2.76 32.87 -0.67
C GLU A 52 3.47 34.10 -0.08
N THR A 53 2.97 34.69 1.01
CA THR A 53 3.65 35.83 1.65
C THR A 53 4.95 35.43 2.35
N LEU A 54 5.15 34.14 2.61
CA LEU A 54 6.37 33.58 3.19
C LEU A 54 7.52 33.46 2.19
N ILE A 55 7.24 33.54 0.88
CA ILE A 55 8.25 33.35 -0.18
C ILE A 55 9.43 34.32 0.00
N ASP A 56 9.13 35.58 0.33
CA ASP A 56 10.11 36.63 0.59
C ASP A 56 10.78 36.45 1.96
N GLY A 57 11.81 35.60 2.00
CA GLY A 57 12.60 35.36 3.21
C GLY A 57 12.94 33.90 3.44
N LEU A 58 12.46 33.01 2.57
CA LEU A 58 12.89 31.61 2.53
C LEU A 58 14.38 31.49 2.27
N THR A 59 14.96 30.51 2.94
CA THR A 59 16.33 30.05 2.78
C THR A 59 16.32 28.53 2.83
N VAL A 60 17.27 27.91 2.13
CA VAL A 60 17.43 26.46 2.15
C VAL A 60 18.87 26.09 2.45
N THR A 61 19.06 25.02 3.22
CA THR A 61 20.38 24.44 3.48
C THR A 61 20.30 22.92 3.41
N GLY A 62 21.33 22.28 2.88
CA GLY A 62 21.42 20.82 2.79
C GLY A 62 22.74 20.44 2.13
N VAL A 63 23.24 19.25 2.41
CA VAL A 63 24.56 18.82 1.88
C VAL A 63 24.55 18.64 0.37
N ASP A 64 23.40 18.21 -0.17
CA ASP A 64 23.21 18.01 -1.61
C ASP A 64 22.53 19.19 -2.29
N VAL A 65 22.14 20.23 -1.55
CA VAL A 65 21.50 21.42 -2.13
C VAL A 65 22.56 22.24 -2.86
N THR A 66 22.36 22.46 -4.16
CA THR A 66 23.33 23.17 -5.02
C THR A 66 22.74 24.39 -5.72
N GLY A 67 21.45 24.61 -5.60
CA GLY A 67 20.79 25.81 -6.07
C GLY A 67 19.34 25.87 -5.63
N GLU A 68 18.79 27.06 -5.66
CA GLU A 68 17.44 27.32 -5.21
C GLU A 68 16.79 28.44 -6.02
N LYS A 69 15.47 28.44 -6.04
CA LYS A 69 14.69 29.55 -6.59
C LYS A 69 13.36 29.64 -5.87
N PHE A 70 13.05 30.84 -5.39
CA PHE A 70 11.78 31.19 -4.77
C PHE A 70 11.14 32.33 -5.56
N ALA A 71 9.92 32.12 -6.04
CA ALA A 71 9.12 33.14 -6.70
C ALA A 71 7.68 32.66 -6.89
N GLU A 72 6.74 33.37 -6.26
CA GLU A 72 5.28 33.21 -6.39
C GLU A 72 4.85 32.85 -7.82
N ASP A 73 4.30 31.66 -8.04
CA ASP A 73 3.72 31.17 -9.30
C ASP A 73 4.67 31.29 -10.53
N LYS A 74 5.99 31.23 -10.32
CA LYS A 74 6.98 31.58 -11.37
C LYS A 74 8.10 30.56 -11.52
N VAL A 75 8.17 29.56 -10.67
CA VAL A 75 9.24 28.56 -10.68
C VAL A 75 8.85 27.36 -11.54
N THR A 76 9.45 27.29 -12.74
CA THR A 76 9.43 26.08 -13.58
C THR A 76 10.83 25.54 -13.89
N LYS A 77 11.85 26.24 -13.40
CA LYS A 77 13.27 25.95 -13.59
C LYS A 77 14.12 26.70 -12.58
N ILE A 78 15.23 26.09 -12.22
CA ILE A 78 16.23 26.64 -11.30
C ILE A 78 17.41 27.18 -12.11
N ASP A 79 17.95 26.36 -13.02
CA ASP A 79 19.03 26.73 -13.94
C ASP A 79 18.71 26.38 -15.41
N SER A 80 19.73 26.17 -16.26
CA SER A 80 19.53 25.81 -17.68
C SER A 80 19.27 24.32 -17.93
N PHE A 81 19.51 23.46 -16.95
CA PHE A 81 19.41 22.00 -17.03
C PHE A 81 18.29 21.46 -16.14
N THR A 82 18.13 22.05 -14.96
CA THR A 82 17.19 21.68 -13.91
C THR A 82 15.87 22.43 -14.10
N ASN A 83 14.85 21.70 -14.59
CA ASN A 83 13.53 22.25 -14.88
C ASN A 83 12.42 21.20 -14.76
N ILE A 84 11.19 21.65 -14.55
CA ILE A 84 9.98 20.82 -14.44
C ILE A 84 8.94 21.11 -15.55
N ASN A 85 9.31 21.88 -16.59
CA ASN A 85 8.41 22.20 -17.71
C ASN A 85 7.86 20.95 -18.42
N GLY A 86 6.70 21.05 -19.05
CA GLY A 86 6.08 19.94 -19.79
C GLY A 86 4.77 19.56 -19.14
N GLU A 87 4.48 18.27 -19.06
CA GLU A 87 3.21 17.73 -18.54
C GLU A 87 2.94 18.18 -17.11
N VAL A 88 3.92 18.07 -16.20
CA VAL A 88 3.79 18.55 -14.81
C VAL A 88 3.34 20.01 -14.75
N VAL A 89 3.99 20.93 -15.47
CA VAL A 89 3.60 22.35 -15.45
C VAL A 89 2.25 22.62 -16.12
N ASN A 90 1.84 21.77 -17.07
CA ASN A 90 0.53 21.89 -17.69
C ASN A 90 -0.60 21.45 -16.75
N GLU A 91 -0.30 20.53 -15.84
CA GLU A 91 -1.26 19.95 -14.90
C GLU A 91 -1.32 20.73 -13.59
N TYR A 92 -0.17 20.92 -12.94
CA TYR A 92 -0.03 21.53 -11.61
C TYR A 92 0.30 23.02 -11.66
N GLY A 93 0.53 23.59 -12.85
CA GLY A 93 0.90 24.99 -12.97
C GLY A 93 2.38 25.25 -12.66
N LYS A 94 2.69 26.45 -12.18
CA LYS A 94 4.07 26.87 -11.91
C LYS A 94 4.24 26.97 -10.42
N PHE A 95 5.40 26.55 -9.95
CA PHE A 95 5.62 26.42 -8.52
C PHE A 95 6.10 27.72 -7.87
N ASP A 96 6.00 27.80 -6.55
CA ASP A 96 6.58 28.87 -5.74
C ASP A 96 8.06 28.64 -5.42
N ALA A 97 8.46 27.40 -5.23
CA ALA A 97 9.80 27.01 -4.83
C ALA A 97 10.40 25.96 -5.78
N GLY A 98 11.72 25.98 -5.89
CA GLY A 98 12.51 24.96 -6.57
C GLY A 98 13.86 24.79 -5.88
N ILE A 99 14.15 23.60 -5.41
CA ILE A 99 15.39 23.21 -4.73
C ILE A 99 16.14 22.23 -5.61
N GLN A 100 17.35 22.60 -6.03
CA GLN A 100 18.21 21.77 -6.88
C GLN A 100 19.12 20.92 -6.00
N LEU A 101 19.20 19.65 -6.36
CA LEU A 101 19.91 18.60 -5.65
C LEU A 101 21.03 18.06 -6.54
N GLY A 102 22.18 17.74 -5.93
CA GLY A 102 23.36 17.24 -6.62
C GLY A 102 24.07 18.29 -7.47
N THR A 103 25.22 17.95 -8.02
CA THR A 103 26.12 18.91 -8.67
C THR A 103 25.71 19.23 -10.11
N SER A 104 25.92 20.49 -10.52
CA SER A 104 25.62 20.92 -11.89
C SER A 104 26.64 20.35 -12.89
N GLY A 105 26.20 19.59 -13.90
CA GLY A 105 27.03 19.16 -15.05
C GLY A 105 27.06 17.64 -15.27
N MET A 106 28.11 17.13 -15.95
CA MET A 106 28.30 15.68 -16.22
C MET A 106 28.73 14.87 -14.99
N ALA A 107 28.57 15.42 -13.78
CA ALA A 107 28.91 14.72 -12.57
C ALA A 107 27.93 13.55 -12.36
N LYS A 108 28.45 12.46 -11.80
CA LYS A 108 27.75 11.20 -11.60
C LYS A 108 27.19 11.14 -10.18
N ASP A 109 26.46 12.17 -9.79
CA ASP A 109 25.69 12.02 -8.57
C ASP A 109 24.56 11.03 -8.88
N ASP A 110 24.26 10.19 -7.90
CA ASP A 110 23.24 9.15 -7.98
C ASP A 110 22.48 9.16 -6.66
N ILE A 111 21.78 10.28 -6.45
CA ILE A 111 21.14 10.60 -5.19
C ILE A 111 19.83 9.83 -5.14
N GLN A 112 19.81 8.78 -4.33
CA GLN A 112 18.60 8.00 -4.05
C GLN A 112 17.90 8.47 -2.77
N GLU A 113 18.61 9.21 -1.91
CA GLU A 113 18.07 9.78 -0.68
C GLU A 113 18.80 11.07 -0.35
N THR A 114 18.08 12.08 0.13
CA THR A 114 18.69 13.34 0.60
C THR A 114 17.82 14.02 1.65
N THR A 115 18.39 15.01 2.33
CA THR A 115 17.69 15.84 3.31
C THR A 115 18.15 17.29 3.19
N PHE A 116 17.19 18.22 3.32
CA PHE A 116 17.48 19.64 3.43
C PHE A 116 16.52 20.31 4.42
N ILE A 117 16.90 21.50 4.89
CA ILE A 117 16.12 22.33 5.79
C ILE A 117 15.69 23.59 5.04
N LEU A 118 14.39 23.83 4.98
CA LEU A 118 13.78 25.08 4.57
C LEU A 118 13.52 25.93 5.82
N SER A 119 13.96 27.17 5.82
CA SER A 119 13.76 28.10 6.94
C SER A 119 13.34 29.47 6.43
N HIS A 120 12.66 30.23 7.28
CA HIS A 120 12.36 31.63 7.00
C HIS A 120 13.14 32.56 7.94
N ASN A 121 13.55 33.73 7.44
CA ASN A 121 14.40 34.65 8.20
C ASN A 121 13.70 35.31 9.40
N THR A 122 12.36 35.36 9.41
CA THR A 122 11.58 36.10 10.44
C THR A 122 10.35 35.38 10.97
N GLU A 123 9.90 34.31 10.31
CA GLU A 123 8.64 33.61 10.63
C GLU A 123 8.96 32.14 10.86
N ALA A 124 8.11 31.44 11.61
CA ALA A 124 8.19 29.99 11.71
C ALA A 124 7.37 29.38 10.56
N LEU A 125 7.94 28.36 9.92
CA LEU A 125 7.26 27.51 8.95
C LEU A 125 6.58 26.34 9.67
N THR A 126 5.48 25.88 9.10
CA THR A 126 4.64 24.79 9.61
C THR A 126 4.17 23.89 8.48
N LEU A 127 3.65 22.70 8.80
CA LEU A 127 3.06 21.78 7.82
C LEU A 127 1.85 22.40 7.12
N ASP A 128 1.13 23.34 7.76
CA ASP A 128 0.03 24.07 7.13
C ASP A 128 0.49 24.85 5.89
N ASP A 129 1.77 25.23 5.82
CA ASP A 129 2.33 25.97 4.67
C ASP A 129 2.48 25.09 3.42
N ILE A 130 2.49 23.76 3.56
CA ILE A 130 2.68 22.81 2.47
C ILE A 130 1.54 21.78 2.32
N MET A 131 0.63 21.73 3.30
CA MET A 131 -0.49 20.81 3.32
C MET A 131 -1.40 21.03 2.10
N SER A 132 -1.75 19.94 1.42
CA SER A 132 -2.54 19.97 0.19
C SER A 132 -1.98 20.87 -0.93
N GLN A 133 -0.70 21.26 -0.86
CA GLN A 133 -0.05 22.02 -1.92
C GLN A 133 0.54 21.09 -2.97
N ASP A 134 0.75 21.62 -4.17
CA ASP A 134 1.29 20.85 -5.28
C ASP A 134 2.81 20.74 -5.16
N PHE A 135 3.32 19.55 -5.49
CA PHE A 135 4.72 19.17 -5.46
C PHE A 135 5.12 18.55 -6.80
N ALA A 136 6.40 18.66 -7.12
CA ALA A 136 6.97 17.93 -8.22
C ALA A 136 8.44 17.60 -8.01
N VAL A 137 8.86 16.44 -8.50
CA VAL A 137 10.25 16.00 -8.47
C VAL A 137 10.81 15.84 -9.88
N ARG A 138 12.06 16.27 -10.06
CA ARG A 138 12.84 16.00 -11.26
C ARG A 138 13.82 14.88 -10.98
N LEU A 139 13.78 13.84 -11.81
CA LEU A 139 14.71 12.72 -11.81
C LEU A 139 15.53 12.70 -13.10
N THR A 140 16.82 12.43 -12.95
CA THR A 140 17.76 12.09 -14.02
C THR A 140 18.17 10.63 -13.89
N SER A 141 18.89 10.09 -14.88
CA SER A 141 19.39 8.71 -14.85
C SER A 141 18.33 7.68 -14.45
N VAL A 142 17.16 7.74 -15.09
CA VAL A 142 16.02 6.86 -14.78
C VAL A 142 16.11 5.54 -15.53
N GLY A 143 15.85 4.43 -14.85
CA GLY A 143 15.76 3.09 -15.43
C GLY A 143 15.72 1.96 -14.38
N GLU A 144 15.75 0.71 -14.83
CA GLU A 144 15.76 -0.47 -13.95
C GLU A 144 16.98 -0.44 -12.99
N ILE A 145 16.81 -0.95 -11.76
CA ILE A 145 17.82 -0.94 -10.68
C ILE A 145 19.19 -1.49 -11.15
N ASP A 146 19.18 -2.62 -11.86
CA ASP A 146 20.38 -3.27 -12.41
C ASP A 146 20.58 -3.01 -13.91
N GLY A 147 19.79 -2.09 -14.49
CA GLY A 147 19.70 -1.85 -15.92
C GLY A 147 20.40 -0.58 -16.41
N ALA A 148 20.18 -0.27 -17.69
CA ALA A 148 20.61 0.99 -18.26
C ALA A 148 19.71 2.14 -17.75
N ARG A 149 20.33 3.21 -17.27
CA ARG A 149 19.68 4.36 -16.64
C ARG A 149 19.92 5.64 -17.44
N ASP A 150 19.43 5.66 -18.68
CA ASP A 150 19.59 6.77 -19.62
C ASP A 150 18.36 7.70 -19.67
N GLY A 151 17.34 7.41 -18.87
CA GLY A 151 16.07 8.14 -18.84
C GLY A 151 16.12 9.44 -18.03
N SER A 152 15.04 10.20 -18.12
CA SER A 152 14.73 11.31 -17.22
C SER A 152 13.23 11.37 -17.01
N LEU A 153 12.81 11.73 -15.80
CA LEU A 153 11.41 11.73 -15.40
C LEU A 153 11.08 13.01 -14.64
N LYS A 154 9.82 13.41 -14.73
CA LYS A 154 9.23 14.54 -14.01
C LYS A 154 7.92 14.03 -13.46
N ILE A 155 7.76 14.09 -12.15
CA ILE A 155 6.56 13.60 -11.47
C ILE A 155 5.95 14.79 -10.75
N GLY A 156 4.66 14.98 -10.88
CA GLY A 156 3.88 15.94 -10.09
C GLY A 156 2.87 15.19 -9.22
N GLY A 157 2.48 15.79 -8.12
CA GLY A 157 1.47 15.29 -7.20
C GLY A 157 1.14 16.35 -6.16
N THR A 158 0.30 16.00 -5.19
CA THR A 158 -0.14 16.92 -4.14
C THR A 158 0.20 16.32 -2.78
N ALA A 159 0.68 17.15 -1.86
CA ALA A 159 0.97 16.71 -0.49
C ALA A 159 -0.29 16.25 0.25
N SER A 160 -0.09 15.46 1.31
CA SER A 160 -1.18 14.99 2.19
C SER A 160 -2.02 16.16 2.72
N ASP A 161 -3.30 15.89 2.96
CA ASP A 161 -4.26 16.85 3.53
C ASP A 161 -4.27 16.87 5.06
N ALA A 162 -3.42 16.06 5.69
CA ALA A 162 -3.20 16.07 7.13
C ALA A 162 -1.75 15.66 7.48
N PRO A 163 -1.21 16.11 8.62
CA PRO A 163 0.01 15.56 9.19
C PRO A 163 -0.16 14.07 9.52
N ASP A 164 0.96 13.37 9.56
CA ASP A 164 1.04 12.01 10.05
C ASP A 164 0.58 11.97 11.52
N ALA A 165 -0.09 10.88 11.89
CA ALA A 165 -0.45 10.68 13.29
C ALA A 165 0.83 10.69 14.15
N PRO A 166 0.82 11.32 15.35
CA PRO A 166 2.00 11.37 16.19
C PRO A 166 2.48 9.96 16.53
N GLU A 167 3.76 9.69 16.27
CA GLU A 167 4.41 8.45 16.69
C GLU A 167 4.24 8.25 18.20
N ASP A 168 3.74 7.07 18.61
CA ASP A 168 3.58 6.71 20.01
C ASP A 168 4.97 6.44 20.63
N PRO A 169 5.45 7.28 21.58
CA PRO A 169 6.81 7.19 22.11
C PRO A 169 7.09 5.94 22.99
N GLU A 170 6.15 4.99 23.10
CA GLU A 170 6.35 3.74 23.83
C GLU A 170 6.72 2.52 22.96
N GLN A 171 6.86 2.65 21.64
CA GLN A 171 7.31 1.54 20.81
C GLN A 171 8.84 1.54 20.68
N PRO A 172 9.57 0.52 21.18
CA PRO A 172 11.02 0.46 21.00
C PRO A 172 11.35 0.35 19.51
N GLU A 173 12.29 1.18 19.03
CA GLU A 173 12.80 1.09 17.66
C GLU A 173 13.32 -0.32 17.37
N ASP A 174 12.60 -1.01 16.48
CA ASP A 174 13.05 -2.25 15.87
C ASP A 174 14.08 -1.88 14.80
N PRO A 175 15.33 -2.39 14.87
CA PRO A 175 16.42 -2.03 13.94
C PRO A 175 16.21 -2.48 12.47
N GLU A 176 15.07 -3.07 12.14
CA GLU A 176 14.63 -3.32 10.78
C GLU A 176 13.41 -2.41 10.55
N GLY A 177 13.47 -1.53 9.54
CA GLY A 177 12.41 -0.56 9.24
C GLY A 177 11.03 -1.22 9.08
N PRO A 178 9.93 -0.45 9.00
CA PRO A 178 8.58 -1.00 9.00
C PRO A 178 8.47 -2.20 8.05
N THR A 179 8.38 -3.39 8.64
CA THR A 179 8.18 -4.60 7.85
C THR A 179 6.69 -4.62 7.56
N SER A 180 6.34 -4.45 6.28
CA SER A 180 4.96 -4.68 5.85
C SER A 180 4.60 -6.12 6.22
N ALA A 181 3.65 -6.30 7.13
CA ALA A 181 3.26 -7.61 7.64
C ALA A 181 1.80 -7.86 7.29
N ASN A 182 1.55 -8.94 6.56
CA ASN A 182 0.20 -9.36 6.26
C ASN A 182 -0.32 -10.23 7.43
N THR A 183 -1.56 -10.02 7.82
CA THR A 183 -2.24 -10.80 8.85
C THR A 183 -3.47 -11.43 8.22
N ALA A 184 -3.43 -12.75 8.09
CA ALA A 184 -4.58 -13.56 7.71
C ALA A 184 -5.45 -13.80 8.95
N ASN A 185 -6.76 -13.67 8.81
CA ASN A 185 -7.75 -13.78 9.86
C ASN A 185 -8.64 -15.00 9.61
N ASN A 186 -9.02 -15.71 10.67
CA ASN A 186 -9.83 -16.91 10.50
C ASN A 186 -11.23 -16.58 9.98
N ASP A 187 -11.69 -17.43 9.07
CA ASP A 187 -13.01 -17.37 8.48
C ASP A 187 -13.87 -18.53 8.94
N ALA A 188 -15.17 -18.35 8.77
CA ALA A 188 -16.13 -19.39 9.02
C ALA A 188 -17.21 -19.41 7.93
N MET A 189 -17.77 -20.60 7.70
CA MET A 189 -18.97 -20.78 6.90
C MET A 189 -19.84 -21.88 7.49
N THR A 190 -21.15 -21.80 7.23
CA THR A 190 -22.10 -22.83 7.63
C THR A 190 -22.83 -23.36 6.39
N VAL A 191 -22.76 -24.68 6.20
CA VAL A 191 -23.34 -25.40 5.06
C VAL A 191 -24.18 -26.58 5.53
N PHE A 192 -24.89 -27.23 4.61
CA PHE A 192 -25.63 -28.46 4.91
C PHE A 192 -24.83 -29.71 4.51
N GLU A 193 -25.16 -30.86 5.09
CA GLU A 193 -24.48 -32.15 4.83
C GLU A 193 -24.53 -32.66 3.38
N PHE A 194 -25.39 -32.08 2.54
CA PHE A 194 -25.51 -32.38 1.12
C PHE A 194 -24.92 -31.30 0.21
N GLU A 195 -24.21 -30.31 0.79
CA GLU A 195 -23.52 -29.27 0.03
C GLU A 195 -22.54 -29.89 -0.95
N GLY A 196 -22.43 -29.29 -2.14
CA GLY A 196 -21.58 -29.79 -3.20
C GLY A 196 -21.14 -28.66 -4.10
N PHE A 197 -19.99 -28.84 -4.74
CA PHE A 197 -19.41 -27.81 -5.61
C PHE A 197 -20.42 -27.23 -6.60
N SER A 198 -20.37 -25.91 -6.73
CA SER A 198 -21.20 -25.15 -7.65
C SER A 198 -20.93 -25.56 -9.10
N THR A 199 -21.99 -25.76 -9.89
CA THR A 199 -21.87 -26.19 -11.30
C THR A 199 -21.96 -25.05 -12.31
N ASP A 200 -22.37 -23.87 -11.85
CA ASP A 200 -22.50 -22.64 -12.64
C ASP A 200 -21.33 -21.66 -12.38
N GLY A 201 -20.36 -22.06 -11.55
CA GLY A 201 -19.21 -21.25 -11.19
C GLY A 201 -19.50 -20.19 -10.12
N SER A 202 -20.64 -20.29 -9.40
CA SER A 202 -20.78 -19.55 -8.15
C SER A 202 -19.79 -20.05 -7.10
N THR A 203 -19.59 -19.22 -6.08
CA THR A 203 -18.78 -19.51 -4.90
C THR A 203 -19.66 -19.39 -3.66
N ASP A 204 -19.26 -20.03 -2.59
CA ASP A 204 -19.96 -20.00 -1.33
C ASP A 204 -19.84 -18.64 -0.64
N LEU A 205 -20.85 -18.32 0.15
CA LEU A 205 -20.86 -17.18 1.04
C LEU A 205 -20.27 -17.58 2.40
N LEU A 206 -19.43 -16.70 2.94
CA LEU A 206 -18.91 -16.84 4.29
C LEU A 206 -19.90 -16.30 5.33
N GLU A 207 -19.61 -16.58 6.59
CA GLU A 207 -20.28 -15.90 7.69
C GLU A 207 -20.13 -14.37 7.58
N SER A 208 -21.04 -13.64 8.22
CA SER A 208 -21.15 -12.17 8.10
C SER A 208 -21.44 -11.64 6.68
N GLY A 209 -21.63 -12.53 5.69
CA GLY A 209 -22.01 -12.17 4.33
C GLY A 209 -20.83 -11.74 3.45
N LEU A 210 -19.60 -12.09 3.84
CA LEU A 210 -18.40 -11.85 3.04
C LEU A 210 -18.35 -12.79 1.84
N LEU A 211 -17.79 -12.31 0.73
CA LEU A 211 -17.64 -13.09 -0.51
C LEU A 211 -16.27 -13.76 -0.65
N SER A 212 -15.28 -13.29 0.11
CA SER A 212 -13.90 -13.76 0.08
C SER A 212 -13.31 -13.82 1.48
N ILE A 213 -12.46 -14.82 1.72
CA ILE A 213 -11.69 -15.00 2.96
C ILE A 213 -10.66 -13.88 3.17
N LEU A 214 -10.37 -13.11 2.12
CA LEU A 214 -9.43 -11.98 2.19
C LEU A 214 -10.10 -10.69 2.67
N GLU A 215 -11.44 -10.62 2.72
CA GLU A 215 -12.16 -9.36 3.04
C GLU A 215 -11.96 -8.88 4.48
N ASN A 216 -11.61 -9.78 5.40
CA ASN A 216 -11.26 -9.45 6.78
C ASN A 216 -9.74 -9.45 7.01
N ASP A 217 -8.93 -9.84 6.03
CA ASP A 217 -7.48 -9.87 6.11
C ASP A 217 -6.92 -8.46 6.06
N THR A 218 -5.76 -8.29 6.68
CA THR A 218 -5.15 -6.96 6.80
C THR A 218 -3.68 -6.96 6.45
N THR A 219 -3.21 -5.83 5.94
CA THR A 219 -1.79 -5.51 5.87
C THR A 219 -1.53 -4.38 6.84
N THR A 220 -0.45 -4.50 7.62
CA THR A 220 0.13 -3.36 8.30
C THR A 220 1.44 -2.96 7.65
N ASP A 221 1.67 -1.66 7.48
CA ASP A 221 2.97 -1.10 7.13
C ASP A 221 3.79 -0.76 8.37
N GLY A 222 3.47 -1.36 9.53
CA GLY A 222 4.09 -1.07 10.81
C GLY A 222 3.51 0.16 11.53
N THR A 223 2.74 1.01 10.83
CA THR A 223 2.13 2.22 11.40
C THR A 223 0.61 2.22 11.29
N ASP A 224 0.07 1.81 10.13
CA ASP A 224 -1.34 1.71 9.86
C ASP A 224 -1.74 0.27 9.54
N THR A 225 -3.05 -0.01 9.59
CA THR A 225 -3.63 -1.30 9.21
C THR A 225 -4.70 -1.05 8.16
N PHE A 226 -4.56 -1.67 7.00
CA PHE A 226 -5.49 -1.59 5.87
C PHE A 226 -5.94 -2.97 5.43
N ILE A 227 -7.01 -3.04 4.64
CA ILE A 227 -7.51 -4.30 4.09
C ILE A 227 -6.47 -4.89 3.15
N TYR A 228 -6.19 -6.19 3.29
CA TYR A 228 -5.30 -6.93 2.41
C TYR A 228 -5.88 -6.99 1.00
N ASN A 229 -5.06 -6.70 -0.01
CA ASN A 229 -5.47 -6.65 -1.42
C ASN A 229 -4.60 -7.54 -2.32
N GLY A 230 -3.95 -8.56 -1.73
CA GLY A 230 -3.19 -9.58 -2.46
C GLY A 230 -4.01 -10.84 -2.73
N ASP A 231 -3.30 -11.95 -2.98
CA ASP A 231 -3.91 -13.24 -3.35
C ASP A 231 -3.65 -14.32 -2.28
N VAL A 232 -4.52 -15.33 -2.24
CA VAL A 232 -4.22 -16.61 -1.58
C VAL A 232 -3.07 -17.30 -2.30
N THR A 233 -2.05 -17.69 -1.55
CA THR A 233 -0.79 -18.28 -2.05
C THR A 233 -0.65 -19.77 -1.81
N GLY A 234 -1.47 -20.35 -0.92
CA GLY A 234 -1.45 -21.77 -0.63
C GLY A 234 -2.61 -22.21 0.25
N VAL A 235 -2.84 -23.53 0.27
CA VAL A 235 -3.91 -24.16 1.03
C VAL A 235 -3.36 -25.43 1.67
N ASN A 236 -3.60 -25.64 2.97
CA ASN A 236 -3.08 -26.77 3.76
C ASN A 236 -1.55 -26.98 3.61
N GLY A 237 -0.77 -25.92 3.47
CA GLY A 237 0.68 -25.97 3.32
C GLY A 237 1.19 -26.31 1.92
N ASP A 238 0.32 -26.37 0.90
CA ASP A 238 0.71 -26.61 -0.50
C ASP A 238 0.34 -25.43 -1.40
N THR A 239 1.36 -24.77 -1.96
CA THR A 239 1.18 -23.63 -2.88
C THR A 239 0.60 -24.03 -4.23
N ASN A 240 0.61 -25.32 -4.59
CA ASN A 240 -0.02 -25.82 -5.81
C ASN A 240 -1.50 -26.17 -5.61
N ALA A 241 -2.01 -26.05 -4.39
CA ALA A 241 -3.39 -26.40 -4.05
C ALA A 241 -4.39 -25.27 -4.32
N VAL A 242 -3.92 -24.05 -4.62
CA VAL A 242 -4.79 -22.94 -5.04
C VAL A 242 -5.56 -23.32 -6.31
N ALA A 243 -6.87 -23.09 -6.29
CA ALA A 243 -7.84 -23.50 -7.31
C ALA A 243 -7.86 -25.02 -7.59
N GLN A 244 -7.38 -25.84 -6.65
CA GLN A 244 -7.50 -27.30 -6.68
C GLN A 244 -8.44 -27.77 -5.56
N ILE A 245 -8.91 -29.01 -5.68
CA ILE A 245 -9.68 -29.66 -4.62
C ILE A 245 -8.72 -30.08 -3.51
N VAL A 246 -9.00 -29.62 -2.28
CA VAL A 246 -8.31 -30.02 -1.06
C VAL A 246 -9.25 -30.74 -0.10
N GLU A 247 -8.73 -31.67 0.69
CA GLU A 247 -9.49 -32.42 1.71
C GLU A 247 -9.41 -31.69 3.06
N GLY A 248 -10.53 -31.69 3.80
CA GLY A 248 -10.64 -31.05 5.10
C GLY A 248 -10.11 -31.91 6.26
N SER A 249 -9.81 -31.26 7.39
CA SER A 249 -9.25 -31.91 8.58
C SER A 249 -10.12 -33.04 9.17
N ASN A 250 -11.44 -32.99 8.94
CA ASN A 250 -12.40 -33.98 9.40
C ASN A 250 -13.41 -34.32 8.30
N GLY A 251 -12.92 -34.34 7.04
CA GLY A 251 -13.69 -34.69 5.86
C GLY A 251 -14.25 -33.49 5.10
N GLY A 252 -14.90 -33.78 3.97
CA GLY A 252 -15.32 -32.77 3.00
C GLY A 252 -14.18 -32.21 2.17
N GLN A 253 -14.53 -31.47 1.13
CA GLN A 253 -13.61 -30.94 0.14
C GLN A 253 -13.83 -29.44 -0.06
N LEU A 254 -12.77 -28.69 -0.32
CA LEU A 254 -12.82 -27.25 -0.57
C LEU A 254 -12.00 -26.90 -1.82
N ILE A 255 -12.45 -25.91 -2.57
CA ILE A 255 -11.64 -25.19 -3.55
C ILE A 255 -11.49 -23.76 -3.03
N VAL A 256 -10.25 -23.28 -2.93
CA VAL A 256 -9.93 -21.89 -2.60
C VAL A 256 -9.28 -21.25 -3.81
N TYR A 257 -9.86 -20.17 -4.33
CA TYR A 257 -9.31 -19.43 -5.47
C TYR A 257 -8.32 -18.35 -5.01
N ALA A 258 -7.51 -17.84 -5.94
CA ALA A 258 -6.50 -16.81 -5.63
C ALA A 258 -7.13 -15.53 -5.08
N ASP A 259 -8.33 -15.17 -5.54
CA ASP A 259 -9.09 -14.00 -5.07
C ASP A 259 -9.79 -14.22 -3.71
N GLY A 260 -9.54 -15.36 -3.06
CA GLY A 260 -10.08 -15.74 -1.76
C GLY A 260 -11.54 -16.19 -1.76
N THR A 261 -12.18 -16.27 -2.93
CA THR A 261 -13.48 -16.94 -3.01
C THR A 261 -13.31 -18.45 -2.80
N VAL A 262 -14.34 -19.11 -2.25
CA VAL A 262 -14.29 -20.53 -1.90
C VAL A 262 -15.53 -21.29 -2.38
N ASP A 263 -15.40 -22.59 -2.62
CA ASP A 263 -16.52 -23.48 -2.98
C ASP A 263 -16.31 -24.81 -2.26
N PHE A 264 -17.25 -25.22 -1.40
CA PHE A 264 -17.17 -26.37 -0.52
C PHE A 264 -18.07 -27.52 -1.01
N SER A 265 -17.65 -28.74 -0.69
CA SER A 265 -18.42 -29.95 -0.94
C SER A 265 -18.34 -30.86 0.27
N ALA A 266 -19.49 -31.23 0.82
CA ALA A 266 -19.57 -32.23 1.88
C ALA A 266 -19.13 -33.62 1.39
N ASN A 267 -19.12 -33.85 0.07
CA ASN A 267 -18.70 -35.09 -0.60
C ASN A 267 -19.34 -36.37 -0.03
N GLY A 268 -20.51 -36.23 0.61
CA GLY A 268 -21.22 -37.32 1.28
C GLY A 268 -20.57 -37.84 2.57
N GLU A 269 -19.51 -37.21 3.06
CA GLU A 269 -18.79 -37.66 4.26
C GLU A 269 -19.54 -37.34 5.56
N PHE A 270 -20.51 -36.43 5.49
CA PHE A 270 -21.32 -35.98 6.62
C PHE A 270 -22.75 -36.57 6.65
N ASN A 271 -23.08 -37.49 5.73
CA ASN A 271 -24.42 -38.13 5.59
C ASN A 271 -24.94 -38.88 6.85
N ALA A 272 -24.09 -39.04 7.87
CA ALA A 272 -24.47 -39.70 9.12
C ALA A 272 -25.06 -38.72 10.15
N LEU A 273 -24.99 -37.42 9.90
CA LEU A 273 -25.55 -36.41 10.81
C LEU A 273 -27.07 -36.50 10.83
N ALA A 274 -27.66 -36.56 12.01
CA ALA A 274 -29.11 -36.45 12.16
C ALA A 274 -29.57 -34.98 12.10
N GLU A 275 -30.89 -34.77 12.02
CA GLU A 275 -31.48 -33.42 12.10
C GLU A 275 -31.01 -32.70 13.38
N PHE A 276 -30.53 -31.47 13.22
CA PHE A 276 -29.95 -30.62 14.28
C PHE A 276 -28.60 -31.09 14.85
N GLU A 277 -27.99 -32.13 14.29
CA GLU A 277 -26.59 -32.44 14.57
C GLU A 277 -25.68 -31.61 13.65
N SER A 278 -24.46 -31.37 14.12
CA SER A 278 -23.44 -30.71 13.33
C SER A 278 -22.07 -31.37 13.49
N ALA A 279 -21.25 -31.22 12.47
CA ALA A 279 -19.83 -31.53 12.50
C ALA A 279 -19.03 -30.30 12.05
N GLN A 280 -17.76 -30.25 12.44
CA GLN A 280 -16.82 -29.26 11.93
C GLN A 280 -15.71 -29.94 11.14
N THR A 281 -15.25 -29.25 10.11
CA THR A 281 -14.01 -29.52 9.37
C THR A 281 -13.32 -28.19 9.12
N SER A 282 -12.00 -28.22 8.91
CA SER A 282 -11.20 -27.01 8.74
C SER A 282 -10.18 -27.15 7.64
N PHE A 283 -9.82 -26.01 7.05
CA PHE A 283 -8.79 -25.86 6.03
C PHE A 283 -7.88 -24.70 6.44
N ASP A 284 -6.58 -24.85 6.23
CA ASP A 284 -5.62 -23.77 6.41
C ASP A 284 -5.43 -23.04 5.07
N TYR A 285 -5.32 -21.72 5.08
CA TYR A 285 -4.93 -20.93 3.91
C TYR A 285 -3.76 -20.01 4.23
N GLU A 286 -2.98 -19.69 3.20
CA GLU A 286 -1.79 -18.85 3.27
C GLU A 286 -1.91 -17.65 2.33
N ILE A 287 -1.49 -16.48 2.78
CA ILE A 287 -1.35 -15.26 1.96
C ILE A 287 0.12 -14.86 1.89
N GLU A 288 0.50 -14.10 0.86
CA GLU A 288 1.89 -13.65 0.69
C GLU A 288 2.34 -12.87 1.92
N GLY A 289 3.53 -13.18 2.47
CA GLY A 289 4.11 -12.42 3.58
C GLY A 289 3.29 -12.42 4.88
N GLY A 290 2.25 -13.25 4.99
CA GLY A 290 1.37 -13.30 6.15
C GLY A 290 1.38 -14.61 6.92
N SER A 291 0.71 -14.62 8.07
CA SER A 291 0.45 -15.84 8.84
C SER A 291 -0.53 -16.77 8.12
N THR A 292 -0.51 -18.05 8.44
CA THR A 292 -1.57 -18.99 8.07
C THR A 292 -2.83 -18.70 8.90
N ALA A 293 -4.00 -18.74 8.28
CA ALA A 293 -5.29 -18.67 8.94
C ALA A 293 -6.18 -19.84 8.51
N THR A 294 -7.34 -19.98 9.16
CA THR A 294 -8.21 -21.14 8.99
C THR A 294 -9.59 -20.76 8.47
N ILE A 295 -10.14 -21.61 7.61
CA ILE A 295 -11.55 -21.62 7.24
C ILE A 295 -12.23 -22.73 8.05
N ASP A 296 -13.04 -22.36 9.03
CA ASP A 296 -13.84 -23.27 9.84
C ASP A 296 -15.21 -23.52 9.19
N VAL A 297 -15.46 -24.75 8.78
CA VAL A 297 -16.72 -25.14 8.13
C VAL A 297 -17.60 -25.90 9.13
N THR A 298 -18.76 -25.32 9.46
CA THR A 298 -19.81 -26.01 10.21
C THR A 298 -20.78 -26.68 9.23
N VAL A 299 -20.86 -28.00 9.28
CA VAL A 299 -21.78 -28.80 8.47
C VAL A 299 -22.99 -29.20 9.31
N LEU A 300 -24.19 -28.81 8.87
CA LEU A 300 -25.45 -29.10 9.55
C LEU A 300 -26.16 -30.31 8.92
N GLY A 301 -26.55 -31.26 9.76
CA GLY A 301 -27.43 -32.38 9.39
C GLY A 301 -28.89 -31.95 9.34
N ILE A 302 -29.60 -32.39 8.30
CA ILE A 302 -31.04 -32.18 8.17
C ILE A 302 -31.74 -33.48 7.82
N SER A 303 -32.91 -33.71 8.42
CA SER A 303 -33.82 -34.69 7.84
C SER A 303 -34.59 -34.01 6.71
N LEU A 304 -34.26 -34.33 5.45
CA LEU A 304 -35.22 -34.13 4.37
C LEU A 304 -36.38 -35.09 4.66
N GLY A 305 -37.37 -34.61 5.41
CA GLY A 305 -38.57 -35.35 5.75
C GLY A 305 -39.12 -35.98 4.48
N GLY A 306 -39.09 -37.31 4.42
CA GLY A 306 -39.38 -38.05 3.19
C GLY A 306 -40.67 -37.59 2.55
N ILE A 307 -40.57 -36.96 1.38
CA ILE A 307 -41.72 -36.88 0.47
C ILE A 307 -41.98 -38.31 -0.01
N GLY A 308 -43.11 -38.84 0.44
CA GLY A 308 -43.30 -40.27 0.65
C GLY A 308 -43.32 -41.14 -0.60
N ASP A 309 -42.83 -42.37 -0.43
CA ASP A 309 -43.29 -43.54 -1.18
C ASP A 309 -44.46 -44.20 -0.43
N ASP A 310 -45.46 -43.40 -0.03
CA ASP A 310 -46.74 -43.94 0.44
C ASP A 310 -47.65 -44.11 -0.79
N ILE A 311 -47.31 -45.09 -1.61
CA ILE A 311 -48.27 -45.71 -2.53
C ILE A 311 -49.33 -46.38 -1.66
N LEU A 312 -50.44 -45.68 -1.44
CA LEU A 312 -51.68 -46.32 -1.04
C LEU A 312 -52.17 -47.18 -2.21
N ILE A 313 -52.17 -48.49 -2.00
CA ILE A 313 -52.81 -49.52 -2.83
C ILE A 313 -54.33 -49.37 -2.75
#